data_AF-A0A453QIZ8-F1
#
_entry.id   AF-A0A453QIZ8-F1
#
_cell.length_a   1.000
_cell.length_b   1.000
_cell.length_c   1.000
_cell.angle_alpha   90.00
_cell.angle_beta   90.00
_cell.angle_gamma   90.00
#
_symmetry.space_group_name_H-M   'P 1'
#
loop_
_entity.id
_entity.type
_entity.pdbx_description
1 polymer ?
#
loop_
_entity_poly.entity_id
_entity_poly.type
_entity_poly.pdbx_seq_one_letter_code
_entity_poly.pdbx_strand_id
1 'polypeptide(L)'
;AGEQNPAGGEAWVRATGMSSSTTSGQGDDAPGLVCVVDCVHGMVDALSCVRWNKHQGAVVELSEHGIVVTVEESGCLQAKLFAEYDYGAEGRPRFGLSLGLLVDCLNMFTVPGFASPVEIRYPGPDMQLLLRSVGSPDACIHAEIRTRIPDTVAWDYHFEHAGNTPVTFTVKSAILKESIDDLEWPGSSIQIHFHPDPPSVIFKGEGHGDLEIEFSYYANTDLLIAFQCDQELSYRYKYKFLRATTSNVPSSVLKENRGSKVTIGRGGMLKIQHLVSVARLGTQSYHNFAGGAQQPSRIAFIEFFVKPEEED
;
A
#
# COMPACT_ATOMS: atom_id res chain seq x y z
N ALA A 1 23.46 98.79 -4.15
CA ALA A 1 22.10 98.86 -3.59
C ALA A 1 21.64 97.43 -3.40
N GLY A 2 21.46 96.94 -2.17
CA GLY A 2 20.16 96.98 -1.47
C GLY A 2 19.22 95.97 -2.14
N GLU A 3 18.67 94.93 -1.54
CA GLU A 3 18.13 94.79 -0.19
C GLU A 3 17.83 93.31 0.11
N GLN A 4 17.50 93.02 1.37
CA GLN A 4 17.14 91.70 1.90
C GLN A 4 15.66 91.36 1.70
N ASN A 5 15.40 90.04 1.60
CA ASN A 5 14.23 89.28 2.11
C ASN A 5 12.86 89.39 1.38
N PRO A 6 11.88 88.47 1.64
CA PRO A 6 11.91 87.00 1.61
C PRO A 6 10.63 86.37 0.98
N ALA A 7 10.59 85.03 0.99
CA ALA A 7 9.40 84.17 1.12
C ALA A 7 8.48 83.93 -0.09
N GLY A 8 8.30 82.64 -0.39
CA GLY A 8 7.01 82.10 -0.84
C GLY A 8 7.09 81.11 -1.99
N GLY A 9 7.05 79.81 -1.68
CA GLY A 9 6.42 78.83 -2.57
C GLY A 9 7.29 77.65 -3.00
N GLU A 10 6.81 76.48 -2.61
CA GLU A 10 6.87 75.21 -3.37
C GLU A 10 8.07 74.30 -3.15
N ALA A 11 7.81 73.27 -2.34
CA ALA A 11 8.63 72.12 -2.09
C ALA A 11 8.92 71.36 -3.39
N TRP A 12 10.21 71.23 -3.73
CA TRP A 12 10.71 70.34 -4.76
C TRP A 12 10.99 68.96 -4.20
N VAL A 13 10.32 67.97 -4.77
CA VAL A 13 10.65 66.54 -4.70
C VAL A 13 11.87 66.28 -5.60
N ARG A 14 12.95 65.67 -5.07
CA ARG A 14 13.79 64.74 -5.86
C ARG A 14 14.79 63.92 -5.04
N ALA A 15 14.65 62.61 -5.25
CA ALA A 15 15.68 61.61 -5.50
C ALA A 15 16.75 61.34 -4.41
N THR A 16 16.50 60.30 -3.61
CA THR A 16 17.53 59.39 -3.13
C THR A 16 17.40 58.06 -3.86
N GLY A 17 18.47 57.64 -4.54
CA GLY A 17 18.52 56.36 -5.24
C GLY A 17 18.39 55.18 -4.28
N MET A 18 17.51 54.25 -4.62
CA MET A 18 17.44 52.91 -4.04
C MET A 18 17.76 51.94 -5.16
N SER A 19 18.94 51.33 -5.08
CA SER A 19 19.29 50.15 -5.84
C SER A 19 18.41 49.00 -5.35
N SER A 20 17.28 48.79 -6.00
CA SER A 20 16.43 47.62 -5.77
C SER A 20 17.11 46.40 -6.38
N SER A 21 17.83 45.64 -5.57
CA SER A 21 18.12 44.24 -5.86
C SER A 21 16.79 43.48 -5.83
N THR A 22 16.24 43.23 -7.02
CA THR A 22 15.23 42.19 -7.23
C THR A 22 15.88 40.84 -6.92
N THR A 23 15.76 40.38 -5.69
CA THR A 23 15.85 38.95 -5.39
C THR A 23 14.66 38.29 -6.07
N SER A 24 14.95 37.60 -7.17
CA SER A 24 14.07 36.63 -7.79
C SER A 24 13.64 35.61 -6.74
N GLY A 25 12.38 35.71 -6.29
CA GLY A 25 11.70 34.59 -5.64
C GLY A 25 11.50 33.49 -6.68
N GLN A 26 12.49 32.61 -6.81
CA GLN A 26 12.27 31.28 -7.35
C GLN A 26 11.39 30.58 -6.32
N GLY A 27 10.13 30.33 -6.71
CA GLY A 27 9.11 29.74 -5.85
C GLY A 27 9.52 28.34 -5.42
N ASP A 28 9.68 28.19 -4.11
CA ASP A 28 9.84 26.95 -3.35
C ASP A 28 8.53 26.13 -3.32
N ASP A 29 7.76 26.17 -4.41
CA ASP A 29 6.33 25.80 -4.49
C ASP A 29 6.11 24.66 -5.51
N ALA A 30 7.18 23.94 -5.84
CA ALA A 30 7.08 22.72 -6.64
C ALA A 30 6.56 21.60 -5.72
N PRO A 31 5.46 20.92 -6.09
CA PRO A 31 4.99 19.78 -5.31
C PRO A 31 6.09 18.73 -5.26
N GLY A 32 6.41 18.24 -4.06
CA GLY A 32 7.36 17.15 -3.88
C GLY A 32 6.99 15.97 -4.78
N LEU A 33 5.90 15.28 -4.49
CA LEU A 33 5.33 14.25 -5.34
C LEU A 33 4.49 14.84 -6.48
N VAL A 34 4.82 14.44 -7.71
CA VAL A 34 3.87 14.31 -8.82
C VAL A 34 4.00 12.91 -9.39
N CYS A 35 2.92 12.13 -9.36
CA CYS A 35 2.84 10.78 -9.89
C CYS A 35 1.62 10.68 -10.82
N VAL A 36 1.75 9.96 -11.92
CA VAL A 36 0.62 9.64 -12.80
C VAL A 36 0.38 8.13 -12.80
N VAL A 37 -0.87 7.75 -12.53
CA VAL A 37 -1.32 6.36 -12.43
C VAL A 37 -2.24 6.04 -13.59
N ASP A 38 -1.81 5.13 -14.45
CA ASP A 38 -2.57 4.70 -15.64
C ASP A 38 -3.75 3.76 -15.31
N CYS A 39 -3.65 3.03 -14.20
CA CYS A 39 -4.65 2.05 -13.77
C CYS A 39 -4.99 2.23 -12.29
N VAL A 40 -6.01 3.04 -12.03
CA VAL A 40 -6.50 3.29 -10.65
C VAL A 40 -7.14 2.04 -10.05
N HIS A 41 -7.78 1.19 -10.88
CA HIS A 41 -8.44 -0.03 -10.40
C HIS A 41 -7.47 -0.96 -9.66
N GLY A 42 -6.26 -1.14 -10.19
CA GLY A 42 -5.24 -1.96 -9.53
C GLY A 42 -4.82 -1.40 -8.17
N MET A 43 -4.70 -0.08 -8.05
CA MET A 43 -4.41 0.57 -6.76
C MET A 43 -5.59 0.46 -5.79
N VAL A 44 -6.83 0.63 -6.27
CA VAL A 44 -8.04 0.42 -5.46
C VAL A 44 -8.09 -1.01 -4.96
N ASP A 45 -7.84 -1.99 -5.81
CA ASP A 45 -7.81 -3.40 -5.43
C ASP A 45 -6.76 -3.65 -4.34
N ALA A 46 -5.55 -3.13 -4.55
CA ALA A 46 -4.45 -3.35 -3.61
C ALA A 46 -4.66 -2.64 -2.26
N LEU A 47 -5.17 -1.40 -2.26
CA LEU A 47 -5.52 -0.66 -1.03
C LEU A 47 -6.74 -1.28 -0.31
N SER A 48 -7.66 -1.87 -1.06
CA SER A 48 -8.83 -2.53 -0.48
C SER A 48 -8.44 -3.75 0.35
N CYS A 49 -7.42 -4.50 -0.07
CA CYS A 49 -6.91 -5.65 0.70
C CYS A 49 -6.54 -5.30 2.14
N VAL A 50 -6.05 -4.08 2.38
CA VAL A 50 -5.59 -3.61 3.70
C VAL A 50 -6.62 -2.73 4.42
N ARG A 51 -7.84 -2.61 3.87
CA ARG A 51 -8.93 -1.80 4.43
C ARG A 51 -9.94 -2.66 5.19
N TRP A 52 -9.68 -2.91 6.47
CA TRP A 52 -10.57 -3.71 7.33
C TRP A 52 -11.48 -2.88 8.24
N ASN A 53 -11.29 -1.55 8.32
CA ASN A 53 -12.18 -0.65 9.06
C ASN A 53 -12.46 0.64 8.26
N LYS A 54 -13.70 1.13 8.31
CA LYS A 54 -14.13 2.38 7.67
C LYS A 54 -13.34 3.61 8.14
N HIS A 55 -13.00 3.66 9.43
CA HIS A 55 -12.29 4.79 10.04
C HIS A 55 -10.80 4.53 10.23
N GLN A 56 -10.24 3.59 9.45
CA GLN A 56 -8.84 3.22 9.52
C GLN A 56 -7.94 4.37 9.06
N GLY A 57 -6.95 4.68 9.89
CA GLY A 57 -5.84 5.54 9.50
C GLY A 57 -4.75 4.73 8.81
N ALA A 58 -4.10 5.34 7.84
CA ALA A 58 -2.88 4.82 7.23
C ALA A 58 -1.78 5.86 7.28
N VAL A 59 -0.54 5.39 7.35
CA VAL A 59 0.67 6.19 7.12
C VAL A 59 1.15 5.91 5.71
N VAL A 60 1.35 6.95 4.92
CA VAL A 60 1.86 6.88 3.56
C VAL A 60 3.29 7.40 3.56
N GLU A 61 4.21 6.61 3.01
CA GLU A 61 5.56 7.02 2.66
C GLU A 61 5.69 6.98 1.14
N LEU A 62 6.20 8.07 0.57
CA LEU A 62 6.48 8.17 -0.86
C LEU A 62 7.99 8.12 -1.08
N SER A 63 8.43 7.39 -2.09
CA SER A 63 9.83 7.32 -2.49
C SER A 63 9.96 7.06 -3.99
N GLU A 64 11.19 7.13 -4.50
CA GLU A 64 11.54 6.76 -5.87
C GLU A 64 11.24 5.29 -6.23
N HIS A 65 11.13 4.41 -5.22
CA HIS A 65 10.89 2.98 -5.42
C HIS A 65 9.41 2.59 -5.33
N GLY A 66 8.58 3.45 -4.76
CA GLY A 66 7.20 3.09 -4.53
C GLY A 66 6.46 3.92 -3.49
N ILE A 67 5.14 3.78 -3.53
CA ILE A 67 4.25 4.23 -2.47
C ILE A 67 4.18 3.09 -1.46
N VAL A 68 4.52 3.39 -0.20
CA VAL A 68 4.35 2.47 0.92
C VAL A 68 3.20 2.94 1.78
N VAL A 69 2.10 2.19 1.77
CA VAL A 69 0.96 2.44 2.67
C VAL A 69 1.00 1.45 3.81
N THR A 70 1.13 1.98 5.02
CA THR A 70 1.18 1.17 6.25
C THR A 70 -0.06 1.38 7.08
N VAL A 71 -0.70 0.29 7.47
CA VAL A 71 -1.80 0.26 8.43
C VAL A 71 -1.47 -0.69 9.56
N GLU A 72 -1.87 -0.35 10.78
CA GLU A 72 -1.59 -1.14 11.97
C GLU A 72 -2.84 -1.30 12.83
N GLU A 73 -3.04 -2.48 13.39
CA GLU A 73 -4.07 -2.75 14.38
C GLU A 73 -3.50 -3.42 15.63
N SER A 74 -3.76 -2.81 16.78
CA SER A 74 -3.47 -3.32 18.12
C SER A 74 -2.03 -3.82 18.34
N GLY A 75 -1.06 -3.36 17.53
CA GLY A 75 0.33 -3.82 17.61
C GLY A 75 0.53 -5.29 17.23
N CYS A 76 -0.45 -5.93 16.58
CA CYS A 76 -0.42 -7.35 16.24
C CYS A 76 -0.51 -7.60 14.73
N LEU A 77 -1.12 -6.67 13.98
CA LEU A 77 -1.29 -6.75 12.55
C LEU A 77 -0.73 -5.49 11.90
N GLN A 78 0.21 -5.63 10.98
CA GLN A 78 0.65 -4.55 10.11
C GLN A 78 0.49 -4.96 8.65
N ALA A 79 -0.04 -4.07 7.81
CA ALA A 79 -0.04 -4.29 6.37
C ALA A 79 0.77 -3.22 5.63
N LYS A 80 1.62 -3.62 4.68
CA LYS A 80 2.40 -2.74 3.81
C LYS A 80 2.05 -3.01 2.34
N LEU A 81 1.71 -1.95 1.61
CA LEU A 81 1.50 -2.00 0.15
C LEU A 81 2.72 -1.39 -0.55
N PHE A 82 3.28 -2.05 -1.57
CA PHE A 82 4.33 -1.49 -2.43
C PHE A 82 3.85 -1.41 -3.87
N ALA A 83 4.03 -0.29 -4.55
CA ALA A 83 3.68 -0.12 -5.97
C ALA A 83 4.78 0.64 -6.72
N GLU A 84 5.20 0.15 -7.88
CA GLU A 84 6.21 0.80 -8.76
C GLU A 84 5.58 1.93 -9.59
N TYR A 85 6.21 3.11 -9.62
CA TYR A 85 5.71 4.30 -10.32
C TYR A 85 6.83 5.30 -10.63
N ASP A 86 6.53 6.29 -11.48
CA ASP A 86 7.46 7.37 -11.85
C ASP A 86 7.41 8.52 -10.82
N TYR A 87 8.55 8.83 -10.19
CA TYR A 87 8.68 9.76 -9.06
C TYR A 87 9.66 10.88 -9.36
N GLY A 88 9.19 12.13 -9.34
CA GLY A 88 9.99 13.31 -9.62
C GLY A 88 10.38 14.17 -8.41
N ALA A 89 10.19 13.70 -7.17
CA ALA A 89 10.45 14.51 -5.97
C ALA A 89 11.88 14.43 -5.44
N GLU A 90 12.27 15.43 -4.67
CA GLU A 90 13.36 15.34 -3.71
C GLU A 90 12.83 14.93 -2.32
N GLY A 91 13.26 13.75 -1.81
CA GLY A 91 12.99 13.30 -0.44
C GLY A 91 12.07 12.08 -0.30
N ARG A 92 11.64 11.81 0.94
CA ARG A 92 10.68 10.73 1.28
C ARG A 92 9.62 11.24 2.25
N PRO A 93 8.59 11.97 1.76
CA PRO A 93 7.56 12.52 2.62
C PRO A 93 6.75 11.39 3.27
N ARG A 94 6.43 11.60 4.55
CA ARG A 94 5.60 10.71 5.37
C ARG A 94 4.42 11.48 5.94
N PHE A 95 3.22 10.99 5.71
CA PHE A 95 2.01 11.62 6.21
C PHE A 95 0.91 10.60 6.49
N GLY A 96 0.04 10.92 7.44
CA GLY A 96 -1.14 10.12 7.73
C GLY A 96 -2.35 10.58 6.92
N LEU A 97 -3.24 9.65 6.58
CA LEU A 97 -4.56 9.95 6.00
C LEU A 97 -5.60 8.91 6.43
N SER A 98 -6.87 9.13 6.06
CA SER A 98 -7.92 8.13 6.20
C SER A 98 -7.90 7.18 5.00
N LEU A 99 -7.59 5.91 5.23
CA LEU A 99 -7.54 4.91 4.16
C LEU A 99 -8.90 4.74 3.47
N GLY A 100 -9.98 4.74 4.26
CA GLY A 100 -11.34 4.69 3.74
C GLY A 100 -11.61 5.80 2.74
N LEU A 101 -11.32 7.06 3.11
CA LEU A 101 -11.50 8.22 2.21
C LEU A 101 -10.61 8.11 0.96
N LEU A 102 -9.36 7.66 1.08
CA LEU A 102 -8.49 7.47 -0.08
C LEU A 102 -9.07 6.47 -1.07
N VAL A 103 -9.50 5.29 -0.59
CA VAL A 103 -10.10 4.26 -1.42
C VAL A 103 -11.40 4.75 -2.06
N ASP A 104 -12.25 5.44 -1.31
CA ASP A 104 -13.51 5.97 -1.83
C ASP A 104 -13.28 7.05 -2.90
N CYS A 105 -12.29 7.93 -2.72
CA CYS A 105 -11.90 8.91 -3.73
C CYS A 105 -11.32 8.25 -4.98
N LEU A 106 -10.44 7.25 -4.85
CA LEU A 106 -9.87 6.54 -5.99
C LEU A 106 -10.94 5.78 -6.81
N ASN A 107 -11.96 5.25 -6.14
CA ASN A 107 -13.12 4.61 -6.81
C ASN A 107 -13.91 5.57 -7.70
N MET A 108 -13.89 6.89 -7.44
CA MET A 108 -14.53 7.87 -8.32
C MET A 108 -13.86 7.95 -9.70
N PHE A 109 -12.62 7.48 -9.83
CA PHE A 109 -11.86 7.45 -11.08
C PHE A 109 -11.95 6.09 -11.82
N THR A 110 -12.59 5.09 -11.24
CA THR A 110 -12.75 3.74 -11.84
C THR A 110 -14.09 3.55 -12.55
N VAL A 111 -14.78 4.64 -12.91
CA VAL A 111 -16.11 4.59 -13.54
C VAL A 111 -16.03 3.87 -14.90
N PRO A 112 -16.86 2.84 -15.14
CA PRO A 112 -16.88 2.13 -16.42
C PRO A 112 -17.08 3.08 -17.61
N GLY A 113 -16.19 2.99 -18.60
CA GLY A 113 -16.21 3.86 -19.79
C GLY A 113 -15.31 5.11 -19.69
N PHE A 114 -14.80 5.44 -18.51
CA PHE A 114 -13.78 6.47 -18.28
C PHE A 114 -12.51 5.84 -17.70
N ALA A 115 -11.47 5.71 -18.53
CA ALA A 115 -10.16 5.25 -18.10
C ALA A 115 -9.12 6.34 -18.37
N SER A 116 -9.26 7.44 -17.62
CA SER A 116 -8.28 8.52 -17.58
C SER A 116 -7.19 8.21 -16.56
N PRO A 117 -5.91 8.43 -16.88
CA PRO A 117 -4.86 8.42 -15.86
C PRO A 117 -5.20 9.40 -14.72
N VAL A 118 -4.75 9.07 -13.50
CA VAL A 118 -4.92 9.95 -12.34
C VAL A 118 -3.56 10.47 -11.91
N GLU A 119 -3.45 11.79 -11.87
CA GLU A 119 -2.34 12.50 -11.26
C GLU A 119 -2.55 12.56 -9.75
N ILE A 120 -1.56 12.09 -9.00
CA ILE A 120 -1.44 12.18 -7.56
C ILE A 120 -0.37 13.23 -7.25
N ARG A 121 -0.72 14.26 -6.49
CA ARG A 121 0.20 15.36 -6.12
C ARG A 121 0.23 15.57 -4.62
N TYR A 122 1.43 15.77 -4.08
CA TYR A 122 1.66 16.10 -2.67
C TYR A 122 2.98 16.88 -2.49
N PRO A 123 3.10 17.85 -1.57
CA PRO A 123 1.99 18.47 -0.87
C PRO A 123 1.19 19.35 -1.83
N GLY A 124 -0.13 19.42 -1.61
CA GLY A 124 -0.94 20.53 -2.10
C GLY A 124 -0.74 21.79 -1.25
N PRO A 125 -1.40 22.91 -1.60
CA PRO A 125 -1.21 24.20 -0.93
C PRO A 125 -1.39 24.16 0.60
N ASP A 126 -2.34 23.35 1.09
CA ASP A 126 -2.58 23.16 2.53
C ASP A 126 -2.10 21.78 3.03
N MET A 127 -1.04 21.23 2.44
CA MET A 127 -0.50 19.90 2.74
C MET A 127 -1.50 18.75 2.49
N GLN A 128 -2.47 18.92 1.60
CA GLN A 128 -3.35 17.84 1.17
C GLN A 128 -2.72 16.94 0.10
N LEU A 129 -3.20 15.69 0.03
CA LEU A 129 -3.01 14.82 -1.12
C LEU A 129 -4.06 15.18 -2.17
N LEU A 130 -3.61 15.55 -3.36
CA LEU A 130 -4.46 15.94 -4.49
C LEU A 130 -4.55 14.77 -5.48
N LEU A 131 -5.76 14.44 -5.91
CA LEU A 131 -6.04 13.45 -6.96
C LEU A 131 -6.76 14.15 -8.11
N ARG A 132 -6.26 14.01 -9.34
CA ARG A 132 -6.82 14.68 -10.52
C ARG A 132 -6.86 13.76 -11.73
N SER A 133 -7.98 13.70 -12.44
CA SER A 133 -8.05 13.01 -13.73
C SER A 133 -7.27 13.77 -14.81
N VAL A 134 -6.49 13.06 -15.61
CA VAL A 134 -5.71 13.59 -16.73
C VAL A 134 -6.33 13.13 -18.05
N GLY A 135 -6.51 14.03 -19.01
CA GLY A 135 -6.83 13.65 -20.40
C GLY A 135 -8.17 14.14 -20.96
N SER A 136 -9.00 14.84 -20.19
CA SER A 136 -10.16 15.56 -20.70
C SER A 136 -10.08 17.06 -20.34
N PRO A 137 -9.99 17.96 -21.34
CA PRO A 137 -9.89 19.40 -21.09
C PRO A 137 -11.22 20.00 -20.57
N ASP A 138 -12.36 19.38 -20.91
CA ASP A 138 -13.69 19.94 -20.62
C ASP A 138 -14.35 19.37 -19.35
N ALA A 139 -13.76 18.33 -18.76
CA ALA A 139 -14.26 17.70 -17.54
C ALA A 139 -13.10 17.13 -16.74
N CYS A 140 -13.04 17.40 -15.43
CA CYS A 140 -12.00 16.90 -14.55
C CYS A 140 -12.62 16.41 -13.25
N ILE A 141 -12.33 15.17 -12.88
CA ILE A 141 -12.58 14.68 -11.53
C ILE A 141 -11.40 15.13 -10.67
N HIS A 142 -11.71 15.71 -9.52
CA HIS A 142 -10.71 16.22 -8.58
C HIS A 142 -11.11 15.86 -7.16
N ALA A 143 -10.14 15.43 -6.35
CA ALA A 143 -10.33 15.17 -4.93
C ALA A 143 -9.15 15.71 -4.12
N GLU A 144 -9.46 16.23 -2.93
CA GLU A 144 -8.49 16.75 -1.99
C GLU A 144 -8.64 16.01 -0.66
N ILE A 145 -7.56 15.37 -0.22
CA ILE A 145 -7.57 14.57 1.01
C ILE A 145 -6.63 15.23 2.00
N ARG A 146 -7.19 15.72 3.10
CA ARG A 146 -6.40 16.29 4.20
C ARG A 146 -5.44 15.24 4.77
N THR A 147 -4.19 15.65 4.95
CA THR A 147 -3.19 14.82 5.62
C THR A 147 -3.04 15.24 7.07
N ARG A 148 -2.39 14.38 7.86
CA ARG A 148 -2.07 14.60 9.27
C ARG A 148 -0.63 14.19 9.53
N ILE A 149 0.00 14.83 10.51
CA ILE A 149 1.29 14.35 11.03
C ILE A 149 1.02 12.99 11.68
N PRO A 150 1.75 11.91 11.30
CA PRO A 150 1.58 10.61 11.95
C PRO A 150 1.94 10.72 13.44
N ASP A 151 1.01 10.38 14.33
CA ASP A 151 1.25 10.35 15.78
C ASP A 151 2.23 9.24 16.18
N THR A 152 2.33 8.19 15.34
CA THR A 152 3.22 7.07 15.50
C THR A 152 4.03 6.86 14.21
N VAL A 153 5.33 6.65 14.37
CA VAL A 153 6.13 6.04 13.30
C VAL A 153 5.62 4.61 13.19
N ALA A 154 5.19 4.19 12.00
CA ALA A 154 4.81 2.80 11.77
C ALA A 154 5.88 1.89 12.36
N TRP A 155 5.49 0.98 13.26
CA TRP A 155 6.45 0.05 13.84
C TRP A 155 7.16 -0.66 12.69
N ASP A 156 8.48 -0.55 12.62
CA ASP A 156 9.19 -1.34 11.63
C ASP A 156 9.27 -2.75 12.23
N TYR A 157 8.28 -3.59 11.91
CA TYR A 157 8.34 -5.01 12.20
C TYR A 157 9.55 -5.52 11.43
N HIS A 158 10.71 -5.52 12.09
CA HIS A 158 11.97 -6.03 11.56
C HIS A 158 11.76 -7.52 11.38
N PHE A 159 11.31 -7.89 10.18
CA PHE A 159 11.09 -9.28 9.84
C PHE A 159 12.44 -9.93 9.61
N GLU A 160 12.95 -10.54 10.67
CA GLU A 160 14.14 -11.38 10.62
C GLU A 160 13.71 -12.80 10.28
N HIS A 161 14.42 -13.45 9.35
CA HIS A 161 14.17 -14.86 9.06
C HIS A 161 14.40 -15.72 10.30
N ALA A 162 13.61 -16.78 10.46
CA ALA A 162 13.82 -17.77 11.51
C ALA A 162 15.08 -18.59 11.21
N GLY A 163 16.24 -18.13 11.67
CA GLY A 163 17.52 -18.81 11.44
C GLY A 163 18.02 -18.71 9.99
N ASN A 164 18.89 -19.65 9.59
CA ASN A 164 19.51 -19.66 8.26
C ASN A 164 18.58 -20.21 7.17
N THR A 165 17.66 -21.12 7.50
CA THR A 165 16.70 -21.70 6.56
C THR A 165 15.35 -20.99 6.71
N PRO A 166 14.83 -20.34 5.66
CA PRO A 166 13.53 -19.69 5.75
C PRO A 166 12.42 -20.75 5.84
N VAL A 167 11.51 -20.58 6.81
CA VAL A 167 10.30 -21.38 6.94
C VAL A 167 9.22 -20.71 6.10
N THR A 168 8.88 -21.27 4.94
CA THR A 168 7.96 -20.64 4.01
C THR A 168 7.18 -21.64 3.18
N PHE A 169 5.96 -21.27 2.80
CA PHE A 169 5.22 -21.94 1.76
C PHE A 169 4.48 -20.94 0.89
N THR A 170 4.12 -21.36 -0.32
CA THR A 170 3.31 -20.58 -1.24
C THR A 170 2.09 -21.38 -1.63
N VAL A 171 0.91 -20.78 -1.50
CA VAL A 171 -0.38 -21.37 -1.89
C VAL A 171 -1.15 -20.40 -2.78
N LYS A 172 -2.15 -20.90 -3.49
CA LYS A 172 -3.15 -20.03 -4.15
C LYS A 172 -3.84 -19.13 -3.12
N SER A 173 -3.99 -17.84 -3.44
CA SER A 173 -4.62 -16.85 -2.55
C SER A 173 -6.06 -17.20 -2.22
N ALA A 174 -6.82 -17.76 -3.17
CA ALA A 174 -8.19 -18.24 -2.92
C ALA A 174 -8.21 -19.38 -1.90
N ILE A 175 -7.28 -20.34 -2.00
CA ILE A 175 -7.17 -21.47 -1.09
C ILE A 175 -6.80 -21.01 0.31
N LEU A 176 -5.81 -20.11 0.44
CA LEU A 176 -5.46 -19.54 1.74
C LEU A 176 -6.66 -18.85 2.41
N LYS A 177 -7.44 -18.10 1.63
CA LYS A 177 -8.65 -17.44 2.12
C LYS A 177 -9.70 -18.45 2.59
N GLU A 178 -10.03 -19.42 1.74
CA GLU A 178 -11.01 -20.47 2.05
C GLU A 178 -10.61 -21.25 3.30
N SER A 179 -9.35 -21.66 3.43
CA SER A 179 -8.89 -22.42 4.58
C SER A 179 -8.90 -21.62 5.89
N ILE A 180 -8.66 -20.30 5.83
CA ILE A 180 -8.82 -19.44 7.03
C ILE A 180 -10.30 -19.28 7.37
N ASP A 181 -11.16 -19.07 6.37
CA ASP A 181 -12.61 -18.88 6.57
C ASP A 181 -13.30 -20.16 7.09
N ASP A 182 -12.90 -21.35 6.62
CA ASP A 182 -13.44 -22.64 7.07
C ASP A 182 -13.12 -22.93 8.55
N LEU A 183 -12.05 -22.34 9.06
CA LEU A 183 -11.62 -22.43 10.47
C LEU A 183 -12.24 -21.33 11.36
N GLU A 184 -13.24 -20.61 10.86
CA GLU A 184 -13.93 -19.54 11.59
C GLU A 184 -14.62 -20.07 12.86
N TRP A 185 -14.03 -19.73 14.01
CA TRP A 185 -14.67 -19.90 15.32
C TRP A 185 -14.56 -18.60 16.14
N PRO A 186 -15.63 -18.16 16.83
CA PRO A 186 -15.58 -16.93 17.63
C PRO A 186 -14.54 -17.03 18.75
N GLY A 187 -13.55 -16.14 18.74
CA GLY A 187 -12.51 -16.06 19.77
C GLY A 187 -11.44 -17.15 19.71
N SER A 188 -11.41 -17.95 18.64
CA SER A 188 -10.43 -19.00 18.44
C SER A 188 -9.08 -18.50 17.95
N SER A 189 -8.12 -19.43 17.99
CA SER A 189 -6.85 -19.33 17.33
C SER A 189 -6.72 -20.43 16.27
N ILE A 190 -5.90 -20.17 15.27
CA ILE A 190 -5.50 -21.17 14.29
C ILE A 190 -4.03 -21.49 14.56
N GLN A 191 -3.76 -22.77 14.72
CA GLN A 191 -2.43 -23.32 14.80
C GLN A 191 -1.98 -23.72 13.39
N ILE A 192 -0.80 -23.28 12.98
CA ILE A 192 -0.18 -23.61 11.70
C ILE A 192 1.01 -24.50 11.99
N HIS A 193 0.93 -25.76 11.56
CA HIS A 193 1.97 -26.77 11.69
C HIS A 193 2.69 -26.99 10.37
N PHE A 194 4.01 -27.10 10.43
CA PHE A 194 4.88 -27.37 9.29
C PHE A 194 5.54 -28.72 9.49
N HIS A 195 5.39 -29.62 8.52
CA HIS A 195 6.06 -30.93 8.51
C HIS A 195 7.06 -30.97 7.35
N PRO A 196 8.35 -31.29 7.60
CA PRO A 196 9.34 -31.42 6.54
C PRO A 196 9.30 -32.78 5.82
N ASP A 197 8.82 -33.84 6.48
CA ASP A 197 8.75 -35.19 5.92
C ASP A 197 7.53 -36.00 6.43
N PRO A 198 6.51 -36.26 5.59
CA PRO A 198 6.34 -35.70 4.25
C PRO A 198 6.12 -34.16 4.30
N PRO A 199 6.55 -33.40 3.28
CA PRO A 199 6.34 -31.96 3.24
C PRO A 199 4.86 -31.59 3.23
N SER A 200 4.38 -30.99 4.32
CA SER A 200 3.00 -30.51 4.42
C SER A 200 2.86 -29.33 5.37
N VAL A 201 1.77 -28.60 5.22
CA VAL A 201 1.34 -27.53 6.14
C VAL A 201 -0.07 -27.85 6.61
N ILE A 202 -0.30 -27.88 7.92
CA ILE A 202 -1.62 -28.15 8.50
C ILE A 202 -2.12 -26.90 9.21
N PHE A 203 -3.33 -26.49 8.88
CA PHE A 203 -4.06 -25.46 9.59
C PHE A 203 -5.09 -26.14 10.49
N LYS A 204 -4.97 -25.91 11.81
CA LYS A 204 -5.86 -26.48 12.82
C LYS A 204 -6.57 -25.37 13.57
N GLY A 205 -7.90 -25.40 13.60
CA GLY A 205 -8.68 -24.50 14.44
C GLY A 205 -8.68 -24.99 15.89
N GLU A 206 -8.39 -24.10 16.85
CA GLU A 206 -8.49 -24.41 18.27
C GLU A 206 -9.83 -23.91 18.84
N GLY A 207 -10.58 -24.77 19.52
CA GLY A 207 -11.87 -24.41 20.12
C GLY A 207 -12.86 -25.58 20.12
N HIS A 208 -14.09 -25.33 19.66
CA HIS A 208 -15.11 -26.37 19.54
C HIS A 208 -15.02 -27.07 18.17
N GLY A 209 -14.34 -28.22 18.12
CA GLY A 209 -14.20 -29.07 16.93
C GLY A 209 -12.74 -29.36 16.58
N ASP A 210 -12.50 -30.41 15.80
CA ASP A 210 -11.17 -30.87 15.36
C ASP A 210 -10.98 -30.66 13.84
N LEU A 211 -11.40 -29.50 13.31
CA LEU A 211 -11.22 -29.24 11.88
C LEU A 211 -9.74 -28.93 11.60
N GLU A 212 -9.17 -29.76 10.74
CA GLU A 212 -7.81 -29.65 10.24
C GLU A 212 -7.83 -29.63 8.72
N ILE A 213 -7.05 -28.71 8.14
CA ILE A 213 -6.88 -28.57 6.70
C ILE A 213 -5.41 -28.81 6.39
N GLU A 214 -5.14 -29.88 5.67
CA GLU A 214 -3.78 -30.25 5.28
C GLU A 214 -3.48 -29.85 3.82
N PHE A 215 -2.37 -29.13 3.65
CA PHE A 215 -1.74 -28.87 2.36
C PHE A 215 -0.54 -29.81 2.19
N SER A 216 -0.74 -30.99 1.60
CA SER A 216 0.36 -31.92 1.31
C SER A 216 1.01 -31.60 -0.04
N TYR A 217 2.34 -31.42 -0.06
CA TYR A 217 3.09 -31.01 -1.25
C TYR A 217 2.95 -31.97 -2.43
N TYR A 218 3.05 -33.28 -2.16
CA TYR A 218 3.06 -34.31 -3.19
C TYR A 218 1.66 -34.75 -3.64
N ALA A 219 0.63 -34.51 -2.83
CA ALA A 219 -0.73 -34.92 -3.17
C ALA A 219 -1.45 -33.89 -4.05
N ASN A 220 -1.12 -32.60 -3.89
CA ASN A 220 -1.81 -31.53 -4.59
C ASN A 220 -0.88 -30.35 -4.87
N THR A 221 -0.02 -30.53 -5.88
CA THR A 221 0.95 -29.50 -6.34
C THR A 221 0.28 -28.20 -6.78
N ASP A 222 -1.01 -28.25 -7.10
CA ASP A 222 -1.82 -27.08 -7.46
C ASP A 222 -2.26 -26.25 -6.25
N LEU A 223 -2.20 -26.81 -5.04
CA LEU A 223 -2.50 -26.11 -3.78
C LEU A 223 -1.22 -25.54 -3.18
N LEU A 224 -0.20 -26.39 -2.95
CA LEU A 224 1.09 -26.01 -2.38
C LEU A 224 2.14 -25.83 -3.47
N ILE A 225 2.28 -24.58 -3.94
CA ILE A 225 3.13 -24.19 -5.07
C ILE A 225 4.62 -24.29 -4.71
N ALA A 226 4.97 -23.93 -3.48
CA ALA A 226 6.33 -24.01 -2.96
C ALA A 226 6.29 -24.30 -1.47
N PHE A 227 7.28 -25.04 -0.97
CA PHE A 227 7.45 -25.34 0.44
C PHE A 227 8.93 -25.38 0.78
N GLN A 228 9.30 -24.77 1.90
CA GLN A 228 10.64 -24.78 2.45
C GLN A 228 10.53 -24.78 3.97
N CYS A 229 10.88 -25.92 4.57
CA CYS A 229 10.99 -26.10 6.01
C CYS A 229 11.89 -27.32 6.23
N ASP A 230 12.84 -27.22 7.16
CA ASP A 230 13.76 -28.31 7.52
C ASP A 230 13.47 -28.93 8.89
N GLN A 231 12.55 -28.33 9.65
CA GLN A 231 12.18 -28.74 10.99
C GLN A 231 10.66 -28.78 11.15
N GLU A 232 10.19 -29.63 12.06
CA GLU A 232 8.80 -29.60 12.47
C GLU A 232 8.57 -28.40 13.39
N LEU A 233 7.61 -27.55 13.04
CA LEU A 233 7.36 -26.29 13.72
C LEU A 233 5.86 -26.04 13.83
N SER A 234 5.45 -25.38 14.91
CA SER A 234 4.06 -25.03 15.15
C SER A 234 3.96 -23.64 15.76
N TYR A 235 3.05 -22.83 15.21
CA TYR A 235 2.79 -21.48 15.70
C TYR A 235 1.29 -21.21 15.73
N ARG A 236 0.86 -20.43 16.73
CA ARG A 236 -0.54 -20.14 16.99
C ARG A 236 -0.83 -18.67 16.78
N TYR A 237 -1.94 -18.35 16.11
CA TYR A 237 -2.34 -16.97 15.81
C TYR A 237 -3.83 -16.78 16.04
N LYS A 238 -4.23 -15.61 16.57
CA LYS A 238 -5.65 -15.26 16.71
C LYS A 238 -6.34 -15.27 15.36
N TYR A 239 -7.46 -15.98 15.26
CA TYR A 239 -8.26 -16.07 14.04
C TYR A 239 -8.57 -14.68 13.45
N LYS A 240 -8.96 -13.71 14.29
CA LYS A 240 -9.29 -12.35 13.84
C LYS A 240 -8.16 -11.66 13.06
N PHE A 241 -6.90 -11.90 13.41
CA PHE A 241 -5.76 -11.27 12.75
C PHE A 241 -5.37 -12.02 11.47
N LEU A 242 -5.46 -13.34 11.46
CA LEU A 242 -5.30 -14.13 10.24
C LEU A 242 -6.38 -13.81 9.21
N ARG A 243 -7.64 -13.77 9.62
CA ARG A 243 -8.76 -13.41 8.76
C ARG A 243 -8.60 -12.01 8.15
N ALA A 244 -8.03 -11.07 8.89
CA ALA A 244 -7.78 -9.73 8.38
C ALA A 244 -6.81 -9.72 7.18
N THR A 245 -5.94 -10.73 7.04
CA THR A 245 -5.00 -10.83 5.91
C THR A 245 -5.69 -11.22 4.58
N THR A 246 -6.84 -11.89 4.64
CA THR A 246 -7.54 -12.39 3.44
C THR A 246 -8.93 -11.81 3.23
N SER A 247 -9.53 -11.18 4.26
CA SER A 247 -10.95 -10.78 4.26
C SER A 247 -11.32 -9.75 3.21
N ASN A 248 -10.45 -8.78 2.93
CA ASN A 248 -10.74 -7.69 1.99
C ASN A 248 -10.07 -7.86 0.62
N VAL A 249 -9.51 -9.04 0.35
CA VAL A 249 -8.89 -9.33 -0.95
C VAL A 249 -9.97 -9.33 -2.03
N PRO A 250 -9.92 -8.40 -3.02
CA PRO A 250 -10.96 -8.30 -4.04
C PRO A 250 -11.10 -9.57 -4.88
N SER A 251 -12.31 -9.83 -5.37
CA SER A 251 -12.57 -10.99 -6.22
C SER A 251 -11.74 -11.00 -7.52
N SER A 252 -11.34 -9.83 -8.03
CA SER A 252 -10.41 -9.69 -9.17
C SER A 252 -9.05 -10.33 -8.86
N VAL A 253 -8.52 -10.05 -7.67
CA VAL A 253 -7.26 -10.61 -7.16
C VAL A 253 -7.38 -12.11 -6.92
N LEU A 254 -8.48 -12.55 -6.30
CA LEU A 254 -8.71 -13.98 -6.05
C LEU A 254 -8.87 -14.79 -7.34
N LYS A 255 -9.48 -14.20 -8.39
CA LYS A 255 -9.60 -14.81 -9.72
C LYS A 255 -8.25 -14.92 -10.44
N GLU A 256 -7.39 -13.91 -10.31
CA GLU A 256 -6.05 -13.95 -10.90
C GLU A 256 -5.13 -14.95 -10.18
N ASN A 257 -5.33 -15.08 -8.87
CA ASN A 257 -4.77 -16.15 -8.04
C ASN A 257 -3.25 -16.34 -8.16
N ARG A 258 -2.50 -15.23 -8.26
CA ARG A 258 -1.03 -15.22 -8.43
C ARG A 258 -0.24 -15.83 -7.27
N GLY A 259 -0.92 -16.20 -6.18
CA GLY A 259 -0.36 -16.86 -5.03
C GLY A 259 -0.16 -15.92 -3.85
N SER A 260 -0.13 -16.54 -2.67
CA SER A 260 0.19 -15.92 -1.39
C SER A 260 1.37 -16.68 -0.79
N LYS A 261 2.45 -15.95 -0.52
CA LYS A 261 3.62 -16.50 0.15
C LYS A 261 3.47 -16.27 1.64
N VAL A 262 3.57 -17.34 2.41
CA VAL A 262 3.58 -17.31 3.87
C VAL A 262 4.99 -17.59 4.34
N THR A 263 5.51 -16.81 5.27
CA THR A 263 6.86 -16.94 5.83
C THR A 263 6.82 -16.78 7.33
N ILE A 264 7.51 -17.64 8.06
CA ILE A 264 7.68 -17.51 9.50
C ILE A 264 9.05 -16.89 9.79
N GLY A 265 9.03 -15.77 10.49
CA GLY A 265 10.19 -15.05 10.97
C GLY A 265 10.54 -15.43 12.40
N ARG A 266 11.55 -14.74 12.92
CA ARG A 266 12.02 -14.91 14.29
C ARG A 266 10.88 -14.71 15.30
N GLY A 267 10.87 -15.56 16.33
CA GLY A 267 9.86 -15.51 17.39
C GLY A 267 8.45 -15.86 16.92
N GLY A 268 8.30 -16.55 15.79
CA GLY A 268 7.00 -16.93 15.24
C GLY A 268 6.25 -15.79 14.55
N MET A 269 6.91 -14.68 14.20
CA MET A 269 6.28 -13.61 13.43
C MET A 269 5.84 -14.15 12.07
N LEU A 270 4.54 -14.08 11.76
CA LEU A 270 4.01 -14.48 10.48
C LEU A 270 4.09 -13.33 9.48
N LYS A 271 4.60 -13.59 8.29
CA LYS A 271 4.49 -12.71 7.13
C LYS A 271 3.66 -13.38 6.05
N ILE A 272 2.56 -12.76 5.63
CA ILE A 272 1.77 -13.18 4.46
C ILE A 272 1.92 -12.12 3.38
N GLN A 273 2.43 -12.50 2.21
CA GLN A 273 2.61 -11.62 1.07
C GLN A 273 1.67 -12.04 -0.06
N HIS A 274 0.72 -11.18 -0.40
CA HIS A 274 -0.16 -11.33 -1.57
C HIS A 274 0.39 -10.56 -2.77
N LEU A 275 0.33 -11.18 -3.94
CA LEU A 275 0.70 -10.57 -5.21
C LEU A 275 -0.56 -10.05 -5.92
N VAL A 276 -0.63 -8.74 -6.17
CA VAL A 276 -1.77 -8.09 -6.84
C VAL A 276 -1.32 -7.44 -8.13
N SER A 277 -2.02 -7.71 -9.24
CA SER A 277 -1.77 -6.98 -10.48
C SER A 277 -2.31 -5.56 -10.39
N VAL A 278 -1.45 -4.58 -10.67
CA VAL A 278 -1.80 -3.16 -10.81
C VAL A 278 -1.87 -2.76 -12.29
N ALA A 279 -1.73 -3.73 -13.19
CA ALA A 279 -1.80 -3.48 -14.62
C ALA A 279 -3.24 -3.33 -15.12
N ARG A 280 -3.40 -2.54 -16.19
CA ARG A 280 -4.69 -2.29 -16.85
C ARG A 280 -5.25 -3.62 -17.40
N LEU A 281 -6.35 -4.09 -16.85
CA LEU A 281 -7.14 -5.20 -17.40
C LEU A 281 -7.72 -4.75 -18.76
N GLY A 282 -7.04 -5.12 -19.84
CA GLY A 282 -7.46 -4.75 -21.21
C GLY A 282 -6.43 -4.97 -22.32
N THR A 283 -5.14 -5.12 -22.00
CA THR A 283 -4.09 -5.39 -23.02
C THR A 283 -3.81 -6.87 -23.27
N GLN A 284 -4.52 -7.81 -22.64
CA GLN A 284 -4.34 -9.24 -22.90
C GLN A 284 -5.28 -9.83 -23.97
N SER A 285 -6.14 -9.03 -24.62
CA SER A 285 -7.10 -9.55 -25.62
C SER A 285 -6.95 -8.97 -27.03
N TYR A 286 -5.95 -8.11 -27.29
CA TYR A 286 -5.59 -7.72 -28.65
C TYR A 286 -4.32 -8.44 -29.07
N HIS A 287 -4.52 -9.56 -29.76
CA HIS A 287 -3.60 -10.22 -30.70
C HIS A 287 -2.09 -9.97 -30.54
N ASN A 288 -1.39 -11.02 -30.12
CA ASN A 288 0.00 -11.29 -30.51
C ASN A 288 0.16 -11.24 -32.05
N PHE A 289 0.44 -10.06 -32.61
CA PHE A 289 0.86 -9.93 -34.02
C PHE A 289 2.03 -8.98 -34.27
N ALA A 290 2.61 -8.38 -33.25
CA ALA A 290 3.89 -7.68 -33.39
C ALA A 290 4.72 -7.96 -32.14
N GLY A 291 5.93 -8.47 -32.31
CA GLY A 291 6.87 -8.85 -31.24
C GLY A 291 7.36 -7.69 -30.38
N GLY A 292 6.44 -6.94 -29.77
CA GLY A 292 6.74 -6.00 -28.70
C GLY A 292 6.90 -6.76 -27.39
N ALA A 293 7.96 -6.43 -26.66
CA ALA A 293 8.22 -6.98 -25.33
C ALA A 293 6.97 -6.87 -24.45
N GLN A 294 6.59 -7.96 -23.76
CA GLN A 294 5.63 -7.92 -22.67
C GLN A 294 6.01 -6.76 -21.75
N GLN A 295 5.15 -5.75 -21.63
CA GLN A 295 5.30 -4.81 -20.52
C GLN A 295 5.25 -5.63 -19.23
N PRO A 296 6.24 -5.48 -18.32
CA PRO A 296 6.21 -6.21 -17.06
C PRO A 296 4.90 -5.86 -16.37
N SER A 297 4.16 -6.88 -15.94
CA SER A 297 2.97 -6.68 -15.13
C SER A 297 3.40 -5.86 -13.91
N ARG A 298 2.89 -4.63 -13.78
CA ARG A 298 3.08 -3.84 -12.55
C ARG A 298 2.42 -4.62 -11.41
N ILE A 299 3.20 -5.06 -10.44
CA ILE A 299 2.74 -5.86 -9.31
C ILE A 299 2.78 -4.99 -8.06
N ALA A 300 1.71 -5.06 -7.28
CA ALA A 300 1.68 -4.62 -5.91
C ALA A 300 1.96 -5.80 -4.97
N PHE A 301 2.83 -5.59 -4.00
CA PHE A 301 3.03 -6.51 -2.89
C PHE A 301 2.23 -6.00 -1.70
N ILE A 302 1.37 -6.87 -1.16
CA ILE A 302 0.65 -6.60 0.09
C ILE A 302 1.21 -7.54 1.14
N GLU A 303 1.92 -6.99 2.11
CA GLU A 303 2.56 -7.75 3.16
C GLU A 303 1.82 -7.54 4.46
N PHE A 304 1.28 -8.61 5.03
CA PHE A 304 0.73 -8.66 6.37
C PHE A 304 1.74 -9.26 7.33
N PHE A 305 1.93 -8.63 8.48
CA PHE A 305 2.73 -9.11 9.60
C PHE A 305 1.81 -9.41 10.77
N VAL A 306 1.85 -10.65 11.28
CA VAL A 306 0.99 -11.11 12.39
C VAL A 306 1.84 -11.67 13.51
N LYS A 307 1.69 -11.13 14.72
CA LYS A 307 2.34 -11.71 15.92
C LYS A 307 1.68 -13.04 16.31
N PRO A 308 2.46 -14.04 16.72
CA PRO A 308 1.90 -15.26 17.30
C PRO A 308 1.29 -14.95 18.67
N GLU A 309 0.46 -15.85 19.15
CA GLU A 309 0.05 -15.87 20.55
C GLU A 309 1.20 -16.38 21.42
N GLU A 310 1.46 -15.70 22.53
CA GLU A 310 2.37 -16.20 23.56
C GLU A 310 1.74 -17.43 24.23
N GLU A 311 2.56 -18.44 24.55
CA GLU A 311 2.15 -19.52 25.46
C GLU A 311 2.13 -18.93 26.88
N ASP A 312 0.97 -19.00 27.55
CA ASP A 312 0.82 -18.63 28.97
C ASP A 312 1.57 -19.59 29.91
#